data_AF-A0A8T4ZD94-F1
#
_entry.id   AF-A0A8T4ZD94-F1
#
_cell.length_a   1.000
_cell.length_b   1.000
_cell.length_c   1.000
_cell.angle_alpha   90.00
_cell.angle_beta   90.00
_cell.angle_gamma   90.00
#
_symmetry.space_group_name_H-M   'P 1'
#
loop_
_entity.id
_entity.type
_entity.pdbx_description
1 polymer ?
#
loop_
_entity_poly.entity_id
_entity_poly.type
_entity_poly.pdbx_seq_one_letter_code
_entity_poly.pdbx_strand_id
1 'polypeptide(L)' 'MPFVAECPVHYECKVAYKVKVKLGELDADLEKEVYPLGDYHTIYFGRIKGVYAEKDALKKL' A
#
# COMPACT_ATOMS: atom_id res chain seq x y z
N MET A 1 5.28 15.02 5.68
CA MET A 1 4.37 14.79 4.52
C MET A 1 2.97 15.21 4.94
N PRO A 2 2.04 15.56 4.03
CA PRO A 2 0.65 15.71 4.43
C PRO A 2 0.13 14.34 4.94
N PHE A 3 -0.70 14.36 5.98
CA PHE A 3 -1.36 13.19 6.55
C PHE A 3 -2.82 13.53 6.82
N VAL A 4 -3.66 12.50 6.96
CA VAL A 4 -5.07 12.65 7.30
C VAL A 4 -5.18 12.93 8.80
N ALA A 5 -5.71 14.10 9.16
CA ALA A 5 -5.69 14.58 10.54
C ALA A 5 -6.55 13.72 11.48
N GLU A 6 -7.59 13.07 10.95
CA GLU A 6 -8.53 12.22 11.68
C GLU A 6 -7.98 10.81 11.96
N CYS A 7 -6.88 10.41 11.32
CA CYS A 7 -6.29 9.10 11.56
C CYS A 7 -5.51 9.07 12.88
N PRO A 8 -5.84 8.16 13.81
CA PRO A 8 -5.17 8.09 15.12
C PRO A 8 -3.69 7.68 15.03
N VAL A 9 -3.29 7.07 13.92
CA VAL A 9 -1.91 6.66 13.61
C VAL A 9 -1.62 6.97 12.13
N HIS A 10 -0.43 7.49 11.83
CA HIS A 10 0.06 7.60 10.46
C HIS A 10 1.54 7.22 10.35
N TYR A 11 1.89 6.69 9.17
CA TYR A 11 3.24 6.25 8.84
C TYR A 11 3.79 7.12 7.72
N GLU A 12 4.95 7.73 7.97
CA GLU A 12 5.68 8.39 6.90
C GLU A 12 6.61 7.37 6.23
N CYS A 13 6.44 7.18 4.93
CA CYS A 13 7.17 6.17 4.16
C CYS A 13 7.93 6.81 2.99
N LYS A 14 9.12 6.29 2.71
CA LYS A 14 9.82 6.53 1.45
C LYS A 14 9.70 5.28 0.58
N VAL A 15 9.32 5.43 -0.69
CA VAL A 15 9.33 4.31 -1.64
C VAL A 15 10.76 3.78 -1.74
N ALA A 16 10.96 2.53 -1.33
CA ALA A 16 12.23 1.84 -1.39
C ALA A 16 12.35 1.01 -2.67
N TYR A 17 11.24 0.44 -3.12
CA TYR A 17 11.15 -0.33 -4.35
C TYR A 17 9.72 -0.31 -4.89
N LYS A 18 9.57 -0.52 -6.20
CA LYS A 18 8.27 -0.74 -6.82
C LYS A 18 8.41 -1.73 -7.98
N VAL A 19 7.39 -2.55 -8.18
CA VAL A 19 7.32 -3.51 -9.29
C VAL A 19 5.93 -3.47 -9.90
N LYS A 20 5.87 -3.42 -11.23
CA LYS A 20 4.62 -3.59 -11.95
C LYS A 20 4.37 -5.08 -12.11
N VAL A 21 3.17 -5.53 -11.75
CA VAL A 21 2.75 -6.90 -12.04
C VAL A 21 2.78 -7.09 -13.56
N LYS A 22 3.50 -8.10 -14.03
CA LYS A 22 3.67 -8.35 -15.47
C LYS A 22 2.64 -9.36 -15.96
N LEU A 23 2.09 -9.04 -17.14
CA LEU A 23 1.23 -9.94 -17.89
C LEU A 23 1.96 -11.26 -18.18
N GLY A 24 1.31 -12.38 -17.88
CA GLY A 24 1.82 -13.73 -18.13
C GLY A 24 2.83 -14.22 -17.10
N GLU A 25 3.12 -13.44 -16.06
CA GLU A 25 3.92 -13.89 -14.91
C GLU A 25 3.03 -14.32 -13.73
N LEU A 26 1.71 -14.10 -13.80
CA LEU A 26 0.74 -14.60 -12.81
C LEU A 26 0.11 -15.92 -13.27
N ASP A 27 -0.49 -16.62 -12.30
CA ASP A 27 -1.38 -17.73 -12.58
C ASP A 27 -2.52 -17.30 -13.51
N ALA A 28 -2.78 -18.09 -14.55
CA ALA A 28 -3.68 -17.70 -15.63
C ALA A 28 -5.15 -17.60 -15.19
N ASP A 29 -5.57 -18.35 -14.18
CA ASP A 29 -6.93 -18.26 -13.65
C ASP A 29 -7.07 -17.02 -12.76
N LEU A 30 -6.02 -16.72 -11.98
CA LEU A 30 -5.96 -15.51 -11.18
C LEU A 30 -5.90 -14.23 -12.04
N GLU A 31 -5.16 -14.23 -13.16
CA GLU A 31 -5.16 -13.10 -14.10
C GLU A 31 -6.55 -12.82 -14.66
N LYS A 32 -7.30 -13.86 -15.04
CA LYS A 32 -8.67 -13.71 -15.58
C LYS A 32 -9.66 -13.22 -14.52
N GLU A 33 -9.52 -13.67 -13.28
CA GLU A 33 -10.43 -13.32 -12.21
C GLU A 33 -10.18 -11.89 -11.70
N VAL A 34 -8.90 -11.54 -11.48
CA VAL A 34 -8.52 -10.30 -10.80
C VAL A 34 -8.17 -9.17 -11.77
N TYR A 35 -7.61 -9.48 -12.95
CA TYR A 35 -7.20 -8.50 -13.95
C TYR A 35 -7.80 -8.76 -15.34
N PRO A 36 -9.14 -8.93 -15.46
CA PRO A 36 -9.77 -9.24 -16.74
C PRO A 36 -9.57 -8.16 -17.82
N LEU A 37 -9.25 -6.92 -17.41
CA LEU A 37 -9.03 -5.79 -18.30
C LEU A 37 -7.54 -5.49 -18.52
N GLY A 38 -6.63 -6.27 -17.94
CA GLY A 38 -5.18 -6.05 -18.02
C GLY A 38 -4.70 -4.80 -17.26
N ASP A 39 -5.47 -4.33 -16.28
CA ASP A 39 -5.19 -3.18 -15.41
C ASP A 39 -4.35 -3.58 -14.17
N TYR A 40 -3.23 -4.23 -14.45
CA TYR A 40 -2.31 -4.76 -13.45
C TYR A 40 -1.83 -3.73 -12.44
N HIS A 41 -1.79 -4.16 -11.17
CA HIS A 41 -1.29 -3.33 -10.08
C HIS A 41 0.21 -3.02 -10.21
N THR A 42 0.62 -1.92 -9.58
CA THR A 42 2.00 -1.66 -9.21
C THR A 42 2.13 -1.84 -7.71
N ILE A 43 2.99 -2.76 -7.29
CA ILE A 43 3.25 -3.03 -5.88
C ILE A 43 4.38 -2.10 -5.43
N TYR A 44 4.12 -1.35 -4.36
CA TYR A 44 5.10 -0.43 -3.76
C TYR A 44 5.57 -0.98 -2.43
N PHE A 45 6.89 -1.00 -2.25
CA PHE A 45 7.53 -1.33 -0.99
C PHE A 45 7.99 -0.03 -0.33
N GLY A 46 7.28 0.37 0.72
CA GLY A 46 7.59 1.57 1.50
C GLY A 46 8.54 1.25 2.65
N ARG A 47 9.62 2.02 2.80
CA ARG A 47 10.41 2.04 4.03
C ARG A 47 9.83 3.07 4.97
N ILE A 48 9.36 2.60 6.13
CA ILE A 48 8.91 3.47 7.23
C ILE A 48 10.08 4.34 7.69
N LYS A 49 9.85 5.65 7.75
CA LYS A 49 10.78 6.68 8.20
C LYS A 49 10.36 7.28 9.52
N GLY A 50 9.06 7.29 9.81
CA GLY A 50 8.49 7.74 11.06
C GLY A 50 7.15 7.08 11.32
N VAL A 51 6.83 6.93 12.61
CA VAL A 51 5.53 6.44 13.09
C VAL A 51 5.03 7.46 14.09
N TYR A 52 3.82 7.96 13.87
CA TYR A 52 3.22 9.00 14.67
C TYR A 52 1.84 8.53 15.10
N ALA A 53 1.54 8.69 16.38
CA ALA A 53 0.27 8.32 16.97
C ALA A 53 -0.23 9.44 17.88
N GLU A 54 -1.54 9.64 17.91
CA GLU A 54 -2.14 10.46 18.94
C GLU A 54 -1.93 9.83 20.33
N LYS A 55 -1.90 10.66 21.38
CA LYS A 55 -1.71 10.20 22.76
C LYS A 55 -2.71 9.12 23.17
N ASP A 56 -3.91 9.17 22.61
CA ASP A 56 -5.03 8.30 22.96
C ASP A 56 -5.36 7.28 21.87
N ALA A 57 -4.44 7.05 20.92
CA ALA A 57 -4.69 6.26 19.72
C ALA A 57 -5.31 4.86 20.01
N LEU A 58 -4.90 4.21 21.09
CA LEU A 58 -5.44 2.90 21.50
C LEU A 58 -6.95 2.92 21.82
N LYS A 59 -7.52 4.06 22.20
CA LYS A 59 -8.95 4.20 22.46
C LYS A 59 -9.77 4.45 21.19
N LYS A 60 -9.10 4.73 20.06
CA LYS A 60 -9.70 5.12 18.78
C LYS A 60 -9.53 4.05 17.69
N LEU A 61 -8.89 2.92 18.02
CA LEU A 61 -8.74 1.72 17.19
C LEU A 61 -9.76 0.67 17.63
#